data_AF-A0AAJ4ANZ2-F1
#
_entry.id   AF-A0AAJ4ANZ2-F1
#
_cell.length_a   1.000
_cell.length_b   1.000
_cell.length_c   1.000
_cell.angle_alpha   90.00
_cell.angle_beta   90.00
_cell.angle_gamma   90.00
#
_symmetry.space_group_name_H-M   'P 1'
#
loop_
_entity.id
_entity.type
_entity.pdbx_description
1 polymer ?
#
loop_
_entity_poly.entity_id
_entity_poly.type
_entity_poly.pdbx_seq_one_letter_code
_entity_poly.pdbx_strand_id
1 'polypeptide(L)'
;MLAATRLVLSAVISLSMIIPLSSIAFATGLSANPFIGSWQLESGKYLDDKGLWQDYDSLNLKAIKVLSASHFSFTTMKEVNQDGEVKDEFWAAGTGHYEFTDTRYIEYPALNSFGVAAGESFAFEYQIQGQELHTKRVEDGVLKEVEVWQRLD
;
A
#
# COMPACT_ATOMS: atom_id res chain seq x y z
N MET A 1 41.02 83.43 19.57
CA MET A 1 41.63 82.59 18.51
C MET A 1 41.25 81.15 18.81
N LEU A 2 40.20 80.64 18.15
CA LEU A 2 39.60 79.33 18.42
C LEU A 2 40.30 78.21 17.65
N ALA A 3 40.41 77.06 18.33
CA ALA A 3 41.11 75.85 17.92
C ALA A 3 40.40 75.07 16.79
N ALA A 4 41.22 74.36 16.02
CA ALA A 4 40.84 73.50 14.90
C ALA A 4 40.06 72.25 15.34
N THR A 5 38.97 71.94 14.63
CA THR A 5 38.21 70.70 14.79
C THR A 5 38.61 69.72 13.69
N ARG A 6 39.09 68.53 14.08
CA ARG A 6 39.47 67.45 13.16
C ARG A 6 38.24 66.63 12.75
N LEU A 7 38.08 66.41 11.45
CA LEU A 7 37.10 65.51 10.87
C LEU A 7 37.61 64.07 11.01
N VAL A 8 36.86 63.18 11.66
CA VAL A 8 37.16 61.74 11.70
C VAL A 8 36.25 61.05 10.69
N LEU A 9 36.86 60.43 9.67
CA LEU A 9 36.17 59.67 8.64
C LEU A 9 35.95 58.23 9.15
N SER A 10 34.69 57.85 9.39
CA SER A 10 34.34 56.48 9.78
C SER A 10 34.38 55.57 8.55
N ALA A 11 35.31 54.62 8.52
CA ALA A 11 35.34 53.54 7.54
C ALA A 11 34.30 52.47 7.91
N VAL A 12 33.30 52.25 7.05
CA VAL A 12 32.33 51.16 7.19
C VAL A 12 32.89 49.95 6.43
N ILE A 13 33.39 48.96 7.15
CA ILE A 13 33.81 47.68 6.58
C ILE A 13 32.56 46.79 6.48
N SER A 14 32.03 46.62 5.26
CA SER A 14 30.95 45.67 5.00
C SER A 14 31.52 44.27 4.86
N LEU A 15 31.29 43.43 5.87
CA LEU A 15 31.65 42.01 5.85
C LEU A 15 30.60 41.23 5.06
N SER A 16 30.90 40.88 3.81
CA SER A 16 30.03 40.01 2.99
C SER A 16 30.11 38.57 3.51
N MET A 17 29.01 38.09 4.08
CA MET A 17 28.86 36.73 4.58
C MET A 17 28.58 35.81 3.39
N ILE A 18 29.60 35.07 2.94
CA ILE A 18 29.47 34.06 1.89
C ILE A 18 28.80 32.84 2.52
N ILE A 19 27.50 32.67 2.27
CA ILE A 19 26.76 31.47 2.67
C ILE A 19 27.10 30.37 1.65
N PRO A 20 27.78 29.27 2.04
CA PRO A 20 28.02 28.17 1.11
C PRO A 20 26.68 27.54 0.74
N LEU A 21 26.39 27.51 -0.56
CA LEU A 21 25.23 26.85 -1.13
C LEU A 21 25.43 25.33 -1.04
N SER A 22 25.12 24.76 0.12
CA SER A 22 25.11 23.32 0.33
C SER A 22 24.07 22.69 -0.60
N SER A 23 24.55 21.98 -1.62
CA SER A 23 23.70 21.18 -2.51
C SER A 23 23.07 20.06 -1.69
N ILE A 24 21.81 20.23 -1.29
CA ILE A 24 20.99 19.15 -0.72
C ILE A 24 20.70 18.20 -1.88
N ALA A 25 21.51 17.15 -2.00
CA ALA A 25 21.19 16.02 -2.85
C ALA A 25 20.00 15.30 -2.21
N PHE A 26 18.80 15.50 -2.76
CA PHE A 26 17.66 14.64 -2.47
C PHE A 26 17.98 13.27 -3.06
N ALA A 27 18.41 12.34 -2.21
CA ALA A 27 18.39 10.93 -2.55
C ALA A 27 16.92 10.55 -2.73
N THR A 28 16.46 10.46 -3.98
CA THR A 28 15.22 9.77 -4.29
C THR A 28 15.47 8.30 -3.97
N GLY A 29 15.13 7.91 -2.74
CA GLY A 29 15.07 6.50 -2.39
C GLY A 29 14.09 5.86 -3.36
N LEU A 30 14.59 4.98 -4.24
CA LEU A 30 13.73 4.08 -4.98
C LEU A 30 13.00 3.27 -3.90
N SER A 31 11.74 3.62 -3.61
CA SER A 31 10.95 2.89 -2.62
C SER A 31 10.87 1.46 -3.14
N ALA A 32 11.55 0.53 -2.47
CA ALA A 32 11.48 -0.87 -2.82
C ALA A 32 10.02 -1.28 -2.69
N ASN A 33 9.48 -1.89 -3.75
CA ASN A 33 8.10 -2.32 -3.80
C ASN A 33 7.79 -3.20 -2.58
N PRO A 34 7.00 -2.71 -1.60
CA PRO A 34 6.87 -3.36 -0.30
C PRO A 34 5.99 -4.61 -0.38
N PHE A 35 5.35 -4.84 -1.53
CA PHE A 35 4.42 -5.93 -1.75
C PHE A 35 5.09 -7.21 -2.23
N ILE A 36 6.30 -7.12 -2.81
CA ILE A 36 6.96 -8.29 -3.40
C ILE A 36 7.08 -9.41 -2.36
N GLY A 37 6.58 -10.60 -2.70
CA GLY A 37 6.62 -11.78 -1.84
C GLY A 37 5.33 -12.60 -1.88
N SER A 38 5.27 -13.56 -0.98
CA SER A 38 4.13 -14.45 -0.77
C SER A 38 3.41 -14.06 0.51
N TRP A 39 2.08 -14.03 0.45
CA TRP A 39 1.23 -13.56 1.53
C TRP A 39 0.11 -14.55 1.79
N GLN A 40 -0.21 -14.76 3.06
CA GLN A 40 -1.35 -15.54 3.51
C GLN A 40 -2.38 -14.60 4.14
N LEU A 41 -3.65 -14.82 3.81
CA LEU A 41 -4.75 -14.11 4.46
C LEU A 41 -4.80 -14.53 5.93
N GLU A 42 -4.64 -13.57 6.83
CA GLU A 42 -4.74 -13.77 8.28
C GLU A 42 -6.15 -13.47 8.77
N SER A 43 -6.75 -12.37 8.29
CA SER A 43 -8.14 -12.04 8.59
C SER A 43 -8.71 -11.11 7.52
N GLY A 44 -10.03 -11.05 7.42
CA GLY A 44 -10.68 -10.06 6.59
C GLY A 44 -12.18 -10.21 6.55
N LYS A 45 -12.82 -9.21 5.98
CA LYS A 45 -14.27 -9.19 5.77
C LYS A 45 -14.63 -8.31 4.60
N TYR A 46 -15.73 -8.63 3.95
CA TYR A 46 -16.27 -7.87 2.84
C TYR A 46 -17.76 -7.61 3.02
N LEU A 47 -18.23 -6.57 2.37
CA LEU A 47 -19.65 -6.24 2.28
C LEU A 47 -20.22 -6.94 1.04
N ASP A 48 -21.19 -7.82 1.23
CA ASP A 48 -21.85 -8.51 0.13
C ASP A 48 -22.85 -7.62 -0.65
N ASP A 49 -23.43 -8.16 -1.71
CA ASP A 49 -24.41 -7.46 -2.57
C ASP A 49 -25.69 -7.07 -1.83
N LYS A 50 -25.95 -7.63 -0.64
CA LYS A 50 -27.09 -7.30 0.22
C LYS A 50 -26.71 -6.25 1.29
N GLY A 51 -25.48 -5.77 1.29
CA GLY A 51 -24.98 -4.85 2.29
C GLY A 51 -24.70 -5.50 3.65
N LEU A 52 -24.50 -6.82 3.70
CA LEU A 52 -24.18 -7.55 4.92
C LEU A 52 -22.68 -7.86 4.97
N TRP A 53 -22.09 -7.67 6.16
CA TRP A 53 -20.70 -8.04 6.39
C TRP A 53 -20.55 -9.55 6.46
N GLN A 54 -19.65 -10.07 5.63
CA GLN A 54 -19.24 -11.45 5.61
C GLN A 54 -17.79 -11.53 6.11
N ASP A 55 -17.57 -12.33 7.14
CA ASP A 55 -16.26 -12.50 7.76
C ASP A 55 -15.58 -13.75 7.19
N TYR A 56 -14.34 -13.61 6.74
CA TYR A 56 -13.62 -14.69 6.06
C TYR A 56 -13.41 -15.92 6.95
N ASP A 57 -13.14 -15.72 8.25
CA ASP A 57 -12.97 -16.82 9.20
C ASP A 57 -14.29 -17.55 9.42
N SER A 58 -15.40 -16.81 9.54
CA SER A 58 -16.74 -17.40 9.69
C SER A 58 -17.16 -18.28 8.50
N LEU A 59 -16.57 -18.01 7.33
CA LEU A 59 -16.78 -18.76 6.10
C LEU A 59 -15.74 -19.87 5.89
N ASN A 60 -14.81 -20.05 6.83
CA ASN A 60 -13.64 -20.92 6.75
C ASN A 60 -12.81 -20.67 5.47
N LEU A 61 -12.65 -19.41 5.10
CA LEU A 61 -11.86 -19.02 3.94
C LEU A 61 -10.39 -18.82 4.31
N LYS A 62 -9.51 -19.32 3.45
CA LYS A 62 -8.07 -19.11 3.50
C LYS A 62 -7.62 -18.63 2.13
N ALA A 63 -6.59 -17.80 2.06
CA ALA A 63 -6.08 -17.38 0.77
C ALA A 63 -4.56 -17.23 0.77
N ILE A 64 -3.97 -17.42 -0.40
CA ILE A 64 -2.58 -17.11 -0.70
C ILE A 64 -2.55 -16.09 -1.83
N LYS A 65 -1.72 -15.06 -1.69
CA LYS A 65 -1.46 -14.04 -2.70
C LYS A 65 0.04 -13.97 -2.96
N VAL A 66 0.43 -14.00 -4.22
CA VAL A 66 1.82 -13.82 -4.67
C VAL A 66 1.92 -12.53 -5.45
N LEU A 67 2.86 -11.69 -5.07
CA LEU A 67 3.09 -10.36 -5.65
C LEU A 67 4.52 -10.31 -6.18
N SER A 68 4.63 -10.10 -7.49
CA SER A 68 5.90 -9.78 -8.16
C SER A 68 6.09 -8.27 -8.21
N ALA A 69 7.09 -7.79 -8.95
CA ALA A 69 7.33 -6.36 -9.09
C ALA A 69 6.14 -5.57 -9.69
N SER A 70 5.26 -6.22 -10.44
CA SER A 70 4.13 -5.54 -11.13
C SER A 70 2.87 -6.40 -11.31
N HIS A 71 2.90 -7.67 -10.91
CA HIS A 71 1.80 -8.61 -11.10
C HIS A 71 1.39 -9.27 -9.80
N PHE A 72 0.10 -9.59 -9.71
CA PHE A 72 -0.47 -10.34 -8.62
C PHE A 72 -1.13 -11.63 -9.13
N SER A 73 -1.17 -12.62 -8.25
CA SER A 73 -2.03 -13.79 -8.37
C SER A 73 -2.49 -14.18 -6.98
N PHE A 74 -3.78 -14.48 -6.82
CA PHE A 74 -4.29 -15.02 -5.57
C PHE A 74 -5.19 -16.22 -5.82
N THR A 75 -5.32 -17.04 -4.78
CA THR A 75 -6.30 -18.12 -4.71
C THR A 75 -6.87 -18.14 -3.31
N THR A 76 -8.20 -18.12 -3.24
CA THR A 76 -8.99 -18.31 -2.03
C THR A 76 -9.56 -19.72 -2.06
N MET A 77 -9.39 -20.42 -0.95
CA MET A 77 -9.92 -21.75 -0.72
C MET A 77 -10.90 -21.70 0.45
N LYS A 78 -11.89 -22.59 0.41
CA LYS A 78 -12.81 -22.82 1.51
C LYS A 78 -12.53 -24.17 2.13
N GLU A 79 -12.27 -24.18 3.43
CA GLU A 79 -12.20 -25.43 4.18
C GLU A 79 -13.62 -25.97 4.37
N VAL A 80 -13.83 -27.22 3.96
CA VAL A 80 -15.09 -27.94 4.10
C VAL A 80 -14.86 -29.27 4.79
N ASN A 81 -15.85 -29.68 5.58
CA ASN A 81 -15.93 -31.04 6.08
C ASN A 81 -16.80 -31.85 5.13
N GLN A 82 -16.20 -32.79 4.40
CA GLN A 82 -16.92 -33.73 3.56
C GLN A 82 -16.65 -35.14 4.06
N ASP A 83 -17.72 -35.87 4.37
CA ASP A 83 -17.66 -37.28 4.79
C ASP A 83 -16.75 -37.54 6.01
N GLY A 84 -16.60 -36.55 6.89
CA GLY A 84 -15.75 -36.63 8.09
C GLY A 84 -14.29 -36.26 7.86
N GLU A 85 -13.91 -35.85 6.64
CA GLU A 85 -12.58 -35.37 6.30
C GLU A 85 -12.59 -33.86 6.02
N VAL A 86 -11.58 -33.16 6.54
CA VAL A 86 -11.33 -31.75 6.28
C VAL A 86 -10.55 -31.64 4.97
N LYS A 87 -11.08 -30.86 4.01
CA LYS A 87 -10.42 -30.58 2.74
C LYS A 87 -10.64 -29.14 2.31
N ASP A 88 -9.75 -28.65 1.45
CA ASP A 88 -9.90 -27.34 0.82
C ASP A 88 -10.59 -27.48 -0.54
N GLU A 89 -11.60 -26.63 -0.78
CA GLU A 89 -12.25 -26.48 -2.08
C GLU A 89 -11.93 -25.11 -2.69
N PHE A 90 -11.88 -25.06 -4.02
CA PHE A 90 -11.70 -23.80 -4.74
C PHE A 90 -12.87 -22.85 -4.45
N TRP A 91 -12.56 -21.63 -4.02
CA TRP A 91 -13.56 -20.58 -3.80
C TRP A 91 -13.45 -19.48 -4.85
N ALA A 92 -12.28 -18.86 -4.97
CA ALA A 92 -12.04 -17.81 -5.95
C ALA A 92 -10.57 -17.71 -6.34
N ALA A 93 -10.29 -17.15 -7.51
CA ALA A 93 -8.94 -16.74 -7.90
C ALA A 93 -8.99 -15.54 -8.83
N GLY A 94 -7.91 -14.77 -8.81
CA GLY A 94 -7.70 -13.63 -9.69
C GLY A 94 -6.21 -13.43 -9.96
N THR A 95 -5.90 -12.96 -11.17
CA THR A 95 -4.53 -12.57 -11.55
C THR A 95 -4.58 -11.38 -12.49
N GLY A 96 -3.54 -10.57 -12.45
CA GLY A 96 -3.41 -9.38 -13.27
C GLY A 96 -2.16 -8.59 -12.92
N HIS A 97 -2.18 -7.32 -13.30
CA HIS A 97 -1.14 -6.37 -12.92
C HIS A 97 -1.66 -5.47 -11.80
N TYR A 98 -0.74 -4.78 -11.14
CA TYR A 98 -1.09 -3.76 -10.17
C TYR A 98 -0.17 -2.55 -10.29
N GLU A 99 -0.68 -1.43 -9.80
CA GLU A 99 0.07 -0.19 -9.61
C GLU A 99 -0.04 0.23 -8.13
N PHE A 100 0.94 0.99 -7.66
CA PHE A 100 0.89 1.50 -6.29
C PHE A 100 1.57 2.86 -6.16
N THR A 101 1.12 3.61 -5.16
CA THR A 101 1.73 4.84 -4.66
C THR A 101 2.06 4.64 -3.18
N ASP A 102 2.54 5.67 -2.48
CA ASP A 102 2.81 5.59 -1.04
C ASP A 102 1.57 5.27 -0.18
N THR A 103 0.35 5.43 -0.73
CA THR A 103 -0.91 5.28 0.03
C THR A 103 -1.95 4.39 -0.64
N ARG A 104 -1.73 3.99 -1.88
CA ARG A 104 -2.69 3.22 -2.68
C ARG A 104 -2.04 2.03 -3.34
N TYR A 105 -2.76 0.92 -3.39
CA TYR A 105 -2.44 -0.28 -4.14
C TYR A 105 -3.67 -0.62 -5.00
N ILE A 106 -3.50 -0.73 -6.32
CA ILE A 106 -4.61 -0.85 -7.27
C ILE A 106 -4.39 -2.10 -8.11
N GLU A 107 -5.28 -3.07 -7.98
CA GLU A 107 -5.28 -4.31 -8.76
C GLU A 107 -6.13 -4.14 -10.02
N TYR A 108 -5.61 -4.61 -11.16
CA TYR A 108 -6.30 -4.68 -12.44
C TYR A 108 -6.39 -6.14 -12.89
N PRO A 109 -7.46 -6.87 -12.51
CA PRO A 109 -7.62 -8.26 -12.88
C PRO A 109 -7.69 -8.43 -14.41
N ALA A 110 -6.88 -9.35 -14.93
CA ALA A 110 -6.93 -9.78 -16.32
C ALA A 110 -7.72 -11.09 -16.48
N LEU A 111 -7.63 -11.98 -15.49
CA LEU A 111 -8.41 -13.21 -15.38
C LEU A 111 -8.88 -13.35 -13.94
N ASN A 112 -10.16 -13.73 -13.78
CA ASN A 112 -10.76 -13.93 -12.47
C ASN A 112 -11.93 -14.92 -12.55
N SER A 113 -12.25 -15.58 -11.43
CA SER A 113 -13.35 -16.55 -11.35
C SER A 113 -14.71 -15.94 -10.96
N PHE A 114 -14.75 -14.64 -10.70
CA PHE A 114 -15.89 -13.93 -10.10
C PHE A 114 -16.52 -12.88 -11.02
N GLY A 115 -16.15 -12.87 -12.31
CA GLY A 115 -16.85 -12.14 -13.36
C GLY A 115 -16.57 -10.65 -13.46
N VAL A 116 -15.47 -10.14 -12.87
CA VAL A 116 -15.08 -8.72 -13.00
C VAL A 116 -14.84 -8.37 -14.46
N ALA A 117 -15.39 -7.24 -14.89
CA ALA A 117 -15.31 -6.81 -16.28
C ALA A 117 -13.90 -6.32 -16.63
N ALA A 118 -13.54 -6.47 -17.91
CA ALA A 118 -12.25 -5.99 -18.39
C ALA A 118 -12.12 -4.47 -18.20
N GLY A 119 -11.04 -4.04 -17.54
CA GLY A 119 -10.77 -2.64 -17.25
C GLY A 119 -11.29 -2.16 -15.90
N GLU A 120 -12.06 -2.98 -15.17
CA GLU A 120 -12.36 -2.70 -13.77
C GLU A 120 -11.12 -2.93 -12.88
N SER A 121 -11.07 -2.19 -11.77
CA SER A 121 -9.93 -2.19 -10.86
C SER A 121 -10.39 -2.17 -9.41
N PHE A 122 -9.58 -2.75 -8.53
CA PHE A 122 -9.79 -2.69 -7.08
C PHE A 122 -8.72 -1.82 -6.44
N ALA A 123 -9.13 -0.66 -5.91
CA ALA A 123 -8.23 0.29 -5.26
C ALA A 123 -8.30 0.15 -3.74
N PHE A 124 -7.16 -0.12 -3.13
CA PHE A 124 -6.99 -0.29 -1.70
C PHE A 124 -6.16 0.84 -1.11
N GLU A 125 -6.56 1.35 0.05
CA GLU A 125 -5.61 1.99 0.97
C GLU A 125 -4.85 0.88 1.69
N TYR A 126 -3.57 1.09 1.98
CA TYR A 126 -2.76 0.07 2.63
C TYR A 126 -1.83 0.62 3.70
N GLN A 127 -1.38 -0.27 4.58
CA GLN A 127 -0.32 -0.03 5.54
C GLN A 127 0.51 -1.30 5.72
N ILE A 128 1.85 -1.16 5.70
CA ILE A 128 2.77 -2.25 6.05
C ILE A 128 3.16 -2.10 7.52
N GLN A 129 2.95 -3.14 8.32
CA GLN A 129 3.27 -3.18 9.74
C GLN A 129 4.13 -4.42 10.02
N GLY A 130 5.45 -4.25 10.02
CA GLY A 130 6.37 -5.38 10.13
C GLY A 130 6.18 -6.37 8.97
N GLN A 131 5.61 -7.54 9.26
CA GLN A 131 5.33 -8.58 8.27
C GLN A 131 3.87 -8.63 7.82
N GLU A 132 3.05 -7.69 8.27
CA GLU A 132 1.64 -7.62 7.92
C GLU A 132 1.39 -6.54 6.87
N LEU A 133 0.54 -6.86 5.89
CA LEU A 133 -0.06 -5.94 4.94
C LEU A 133 -1.53 -5.78 5.31
N HIS A 134 -1.89 -4.57 5.73
CA HIS A 134 -3.26 -4.18 6.04
C HIS A 134 -3.83 -3.47 4.81
N THR A 135 -4.98 -3.91 4.30
CA THR A 135 -5.65 -3.28 3.15
C THR A 135 -7.09 -2.91 3.52
N LYS A 136 -7.60 -1.84 2.90
CA LYS A 136 -9.03 -1.52 2.94
C LYS A 136 -9.49 -0.93 1.62
N ARG A 137 -10.68 -1.34 1.19
CA ARG A 137 -11.32 -0.83 -0.03
C ARG A 137 -12.53 0.01 0.32
N VAL A 138 -12.53 1.24 -0.18
CA VAL A 138 -13.65 2.18 -0.07
C VAL A 138 -14.12 2.50 -1.48
N GLU A 139 -15.41 2.32 -1.73
CA GLU A 139 -16.05 2.54 -3.02
C GLU A 139 -17.26 3.45 -2.80
N ASP A 140 -17.32 4.57 -3.52
CA ASP A 140 -18.34 5.60 -3.36
C ASP A 140 -18.56 6.06 -1.91
N GLY A 141 -17.46 6.15 -1.15
CA GLY A 141 -17.47 6.55 0.26
C GLY A 141 -17.92 5.46 1.23
N VAL A 142 -18.21 4.25 0.75
CA VAL A 142 -18.61 3.10 1.56
C VAL A 142 -17.45 2.13 1.71
N LEU A 143 -17.14 1.74 2.96
CA LEU A 143 -16.17 0.68 3.22
C LEU A 143 -16.73 -0.65 2.71
N LYS A 144 -16.05 -1.25 1.74
CA LYS A 144 -16.44 -2.51 1.10
C LYS A 144 -15.67 -3.71 1.62
N GLU A 145 -14.44 -3.50 2.07
CA GLU A 145 -13.53 -4.60 2.40
C GLU A 145 -12.39 -4.14 3.31
N VAL A 146 -11.97 -5.02 4.22
CA VAL A 146 -10.74 -4.88 5.00
C VAL A 146 -10.06 -6.24 5.09
N GLU A 147 -8.74 -6.26 4.97
CA GLU A 147 -7.95 -7.48 5.02
C GLU A 147 -6.64 -7.26 5.78
N VAL A 148 -6.16 -8.31 6.40
CA VAL A 148 -4.80 -8.42 6.97
C VAL A 148 -4.15 -9.63 6.34
N TRP A 149 -2.98 -9.41 5.76
CA TRP A 149 -2.18 -10.42 5.07
C TRP A 149 -0.84 -10.56 5.79
N GLN A 150 -0.49 -11.78 6.17
CA GLN A 150 0.79 -12.13 6.79
C GLN A 150 1.77 -12.61 5.71
N ARG A 151 2.95 -12.00 5.66
CA ARG A 151 4.04 -12.43 4.78
C ARG A 151 4.54 -13.84 5.14
N LEU A 152 4.86 -14.64 4.13
CA LEU A 152 5.37 -16.01 4.28
C LEU A 152 6.89 -16.12 4.08
N ASP A 153 7.52 -15.16 3.42
CA ASP A 153 8.95 -15.15 3.04
C ASP A 153 9.64 -13.78 3.19
#